data_AF-A0A8H7RRQ6-F1
#
_entry.id   AF-A0A8H7RRQ6-F1
#
_cell.length_a   1.000
_cell.length_b   1.000
_cell.length_c   1.000
_cell.angle_alpha   90.00
_cell.angle_beta   90.00
_cell.angle_gamma   90.00
#
_symmetry.space_group_name_H-M   'P 1'
#
loop_
_entity.id
_entity.type
_entity.pdbx_description
1 polymer ?
#
loop_
_entity_poly.entity_id
_entity_poly.type
_entity_poly.pdbx_seq_one_letter_code
_entity_poly.pdbx_strand_id
1 'polypeptide(L)'
;MHTGPGQLRSVWQSQGTSSTSSTSIIITSVPAPSAWWRFLLNRISNKEQLHRVFPSKHTTNMCPICGDEVETLRHFVRDCPLKFTFWTIALPKINTLDTITHDDTWKALQLKTTTLYHSFLHHHLDALRLIFQTIWDMHWRTVINRHPWLFLIAESHLDSLISRSPFIIPDSTL
;
A
#
# COMPACT_ATOMS: atom_id res chain seq x y z
N MET A 1 25.93 30.79 5.71
CA MET A 1 26.54 29.46 5.99
C MET A 1 25.42 28.43 6.04
N HIS A 2 25.34 27.59 5.01
CA HIS A 2 24.31 26.57 4.85
C HIS A 2 24.72 25.28 5.58
N THR A 3 23.86 24.76 6.47
CA THR A 3 24.00 23.42 7.05
C THR A 3 23.19 22.43 6.21
N GLY A 4 23.88 21.50 5.54
CA GLY A 4 23.28 20.49 4.67
C GLY A 4 22.68 19.28 5.41
N PRO A 5 21.91 18.42 4.71
CA PRO A 5 21.07 17.36 5.32
C PRO A 5 21.82 16.13 5.88
N GLY A 6 23.11 16.27 6.20
CA GLY A 6 23.96 15.18 6.72
C GLY A 6 24.18 15.18 8.25
N GLN A 7 23.80 16.25 8.96
CA GLN A 7 24.21 16.43 10.36
C GLN A 7 23.21 15.93 11.42
N LEU A 8 22.01 15.48 11.05
CA LEU A 8 21.06 14.94 12.04
C LEU A 8 21.40 13.52 12.49
N ARG A 9 22.30 12.81 11.80
CA ARG A 9 22.71 11.45 12.17
C ARG A 9 23.87 11.44 13.19
N SER A 10 24.71 12.47 13.23
CA SER A 10 25.86 12.55 14.13
C SER A 10 25.50 12.98 15.56
N VAL A 11 24.37 13.66 15.76
CA VAL A 11 23.93 14.13 17.10
C VAL A 11 23.40 12.96 17.97
N TRP A 12 22.89 11.90 17.35
CA TRP A 12 22.39 10.72 18.07
C TRP A 12 23.49 9.71 18.45
N GLN A 13 24.70 9.84 17.90
CA GLN A 13 25.79 8.87 18.11
C GLN A 13 26.83 9.33 19.13
N SER A 14 26.81 10.58 19.60
CA SER A 14 27.86 11.13 20.47
C SER A 14 27.48 11.30 21.95
N GLN A 15 26.30 10.84 22.39
CA GLN A 15 25.93 10.86 23.81
C GLN A 15 25.65 9.43 24.29
N GLY A 16 26.56 8.88 25.10
CA GLY A 16 26.28 7.64 25.81
C GLY A 16 27.45 6.75 26.25
N THR A 17 28.70 7.23 26.34
CA THR A 17 29.68 6.56 27.22
C THR A 17 29.41 6.96 28.66
N SER A 18 28.56 6.21 29.36
CA SER A 18 28.45 6.25 30.83
C SER A 18 27.82 4.94 31.31
N SER A 19 28.61 4.18 32.06
CA SER A 19 28.23 2.94 32.72
C SER A 19 27.20 3.17 33.81
N THR A 20 25.96 2.74 33.61
CA THR A 20 25.02 2.45 34.70
C THR A 20 24.09 1.31 34.27
N SER A 21 24.07 0.24 35.06
CA SER A 21 23.17 -0.91 34.96
C SER A 21 21.75 -0.45 34.66
N SER A 22 21.28 -0.68 33.44
CA SER A 22 19.94 -0.33 32.99
C SER A 22 19.39 -1.52 32.24
N THR A 23 18.39 -2.16 32.83
CA THR A 23 17.53 -3.16 32.19
C THR A 23 17.12 -2.60 30.84
N SER A 24 17.74 -3.12 29.78
CA SER A 24 17.45 -2.66 28.42
C SER A 24 16.05 -3.14 28.09
N ILE A 25 15.07 -2.26 28.23
CA ILE A 25 13.77 -2.43 27.59
C ILE A 25 14.09 -2.45 26.10
N ILE A 26 14.10 -3.65 25.54
CA ILE A 26 14.10 -3.84 24.09
C ILE A 26 12.81 -3.18 23.64
N ILE A 27 12.90 -1.94 23.13
CA ILE A 27 11.83 -1.37 22.34
C ILE A 27 11.85 -2.19 21.05
N THR A 28 11.16 -3.32 21.07
CA THR A 28 10.76 -4.03 19.85
C THR A 28 10.06 -2.98 19.00
N SER A 29 10.64 -2.62 17.85
CA SER A 29 10.07 -1.62 16.96
C SER A 29 8.59 -1.92 16.80
N VAL A 30 7.71 -0.99 17.19
CA VAL A 30 6.29 -1.14 16.93
C VAL A 30 6.15 -1.41 15.43
N PRO A 31 5.55 -2.54 15.01
CA PRO A 31 5.44 -2.86 13.59
C PRO A 31 4.75 -1.69 12.91
N ALA A 32 5.38 -1.18 11.85
CA ALA A 32 4.84 -0.04 11.12
C ALA A 32 3.41 -0.39 10.66
N PRO A 33 2.43 0.51 10.83
CA PRO A 33 1.07 0.21 10.42
C PRO A 33 1.03 -0.12 8.92
N SER A 34 0.31 -1.21 8.58
CA SER A 34 0.20 -1.70 7.21
C SER A 34 -0.34 -0.62 6.28
N ALA A 35 -0.03 -0.73 4.98
CA ALA A 35 -0.53 0.21 3.99
C ALA A 35 -2.08 0.29 4.03
N TRP A 36 -2.75 -0.85 4.24
CA TRP A 36 -4.20 -0.90 4.33
C TRP A 36 -4.74 -0.19 5.59
N TRP A 37 -4.04 -0.30 6.73
CA TRP A 37 -4.42 0.49 7.91
C TRP A 37 -4.31 2.00 7.66
N ARG A 38 -3.26 2.44 6.95
CA ARG A 38 -3.11 3.84 6.53
C ARG A 38 -4.23 4.26 5.57
N PHE A 39 -4.65 3.36 4.69
CA PHE A 39 -5.79 3.58 3.78
C PHE A 39 -7.07 3.86 4.57
N LEU A 40 -7.41 3.00 5.54
CA LEU A 40 -8.60 3.16 6.37
C LEU A 40 -8.62 4.48 7.15
N LEU A 41 -7.46 4.92 7.64
CA LEU A 41 -7.33 6.18 8.34
C LEU A 41 -7.27 7.41 7.42
N ASN A 42 -7.37 7.22 6.10
CA ASN A 42 -7.17 8.27 5.09
C ASN A 42 -5.80 8.99 5.25
N ARG A 43 -4.77 8.24 5.66
CA ARG A 43 -3.39 8.70 5.89
C ARG A 43 -2.42 8.24 4.80
N ILE A 44 -2.94 7.87 3.63
CA ILE A 44 -2.12 7.55 2.46
C ILE A 44 -1.77 8.83 1.73
N SER A 45 -0.47 9.10 1.61
CA SER A 45 0.03 10.14 0.73
C SER A 45 -0.19 9.75 -0.73
N ASN A 46 -1.06 10.48 -1.42
CA ASN A 46 -1.22 10.44 -2.88
C ASN A 46 -0.70 11.75 -3.50
N LYS A 47 -0.48 11.81 -4.82
CA LYS A 47 0.08 13.04 -5.43
C LYS A 47 -0.81 14.26 -5.27
N GLU A 48 -2.13 14.12 -5.28
CA GLU A 48 -3.05 15.25 -5.04
C GLU A 48 -2.77 15.91 -3.68
N GLN A 49 -2.74 15.11 -2.61
CA GLN A 49 -2.45 15.61 -1.27
C GLN A 49 -1.03 16.16 -1.14
N LEU A 50 -0.04 15.47 -1.71
CA LEU A 50 1.36 15.89 -1.64
C LEU A 50 1.61 17.21 -2.37
N HIS A 51 1.03 17.39 -3.56
CA HIS A 51 1.07 18.65 -4.30
C HIS A 51 0.40 19.78 -3.53
N ARG A 52 -0.76 19.53 -2.92
CA ARG A 52 -1.49 20.52 -2.13
C ARG A 52 -0.73 20.98 -0.89
N VAL A 53 -0.08 20.05 -0.17
CA VAL A 53 0.60 20.36 1.11
C VAL A 53 2.03 20.86 0.90
N PHE A 54 2.75 20.32 -0.09
CA PHE A 54 4.16 20.68 -0.37
C PHE A 54 4.38 20.96 -1.87
N PRO A 55 3.76 22.02 -2.43
CA PRO A 55 3.77 22.29 -3.87
C PRO A 55 5.18 22.53 -4.43
N SER A 56 6.10 23.06 -3.62
CA SER A 56 7.50 23.28 -4.03
C SER A 56 8.29 21.98 -4.19
N LYS A 57 7.93 20.91 -3.46
CA LYS A 57 8.58 19.59 -3.55
C LYS A 57 7.86 18.64 -4.49
N HIS A 58 6.55 18.82 -4.65
CA HIS A 58 5.69 18.02 -5.51
C HIS A 58 5.00 18.96 -6.49
N THR A 59 5.66 19.26 -7.60
CA THR A 59 5.21 20.27 -8.58
C THR A 59 3.99 19.85 -9.39
N THR A 60 3.62 18.57 -9.34
CA THR A 60 2.49 17.99 -10.07
C THR A 60 1.66 17.09 -9.16
N ASN A 61 0.34 17.12 -9.35
CA ASN A 61 -0.65 16.22 -8.75
C ASN A 61 -1.00 15.03 -9.65
N MET A 62 -0.41 14.94 -10.85
CA MET A 62 -0.67 13.87 -11.82
C MET A 62 -0.14 12.52 -11.32
N CYS A 63 -0.83 11.45 -11.70
CA CYS A 63 -0.41 10.10 -11.36
C CYS A 63 0.96 9.80 -11.95
N PRO A 64 1.93 9.31 -11.15
CA PRO A 64 3.27 9.00 -11.62
C PRO A 64 3.33 7.71 -12.45
N ILE A 65 2.23 6.96 -12.53
CA ILE A 65 2.14 5.68 -13.26
C ILE A 65 1.54 5.88 -14.65
N CYS A 66 0.34 6.47 -14.77
CA CYS A 66 -0.27 6.72 -16.09
C CYS A 66 0.06 8.10 -16.65
N GLY A 67 0.30 9.11 -15.81
CA GLY A 67 0.55 10.48 -16.27
C GLY A 67 -0.68 11.25 -16.77
N ASP A 68 -1.81 10.58 -16.95
CA ASP A 68 -2.98 11.13 -17.65
C ASP A 68 -3.98 11.86 -16.74
N GLU A 69 -4.02 11.51 -15.46
CA GLU A 69 -5.07 11.96 -14.52
C GLU A 69 -4.48 12.36 -13.16
N VAL A 70 -5.24 13.17 -12.41
CA VAL A 70 -4.88 13.56 -11.03
C VAL A 70 -4.95 12.33 -10.11
N GLU A 71 -3.89 12.12 -9.33
CA GLU A 71 -3.88 10.99 -8.39
C GLU A 71 -4.59 11.32 -7.08
N THR A 72 -5.90 11.17 -7.10
CA THR A 72 -6.74 11.08 -5.89
C THR A 72 -6.49 9.77 -5.15
N LEU A 73 -7.03 9.61 -3.94
CA LEU A 73 -6.96 8.33 -3.22
C LEU A 73 -7.56 7.15 -4.02
N ARG A 74 -8.68 7.39 -4.72
CA ARG A 74 -9.33 6.35 -5.53
C ARG A 74 -8.49 6.01 -6.76
N HIS A 75 -7.83 7.00 -7.38
CA HIS A 75 -6.92 6.79 -8.50
C HIS A 75 -5.60 6.11 -8.09
N PHE A 76 -5.09 6.44 -6.90
CA PHE A 76 -3.95 5.76 -6.29
C PHE A 76 -4.20 4.26 -6.13
N VAL A 77 -5.40 3.88 -5.69
CA VAL A 77 -5.74 2.46 -5.42
C VAL A 77 -6.23 1.72 -6.65
N ARG A 78 -7.09 2.35 -7.47
CA ARG A 78 -7.93 1.62 -8.43
C ARG A 78 -8.09 2.30 -9.78
N ASP A 79 -8.47 3.58 -9.82
CA ASP A 79 -8.94 4.19 -11.08
C ASP A 79 -7.81 4.48 -12.09
N CYS A 80 -6.54 4.38 -11.70
CA CYS A 80 -5.44 4.41 -12.65
C CYS A 80 -5.57 3.23 -13.63
N PRO A 81 -5.59 3.44 -14.96
CA PRO A 81 -5.84 2.37 -15.93
C PRO A 81 -4.94 1.14 -15.74
N LEU A 82 -3.64 1.36 -15.50
CA LEU A 82 -2.68 0.29 -15.27
C LEU A 82 -2.94 -0.50 -13.98
N LYS A 83 -3.42 0.17 -12.93
CA LYS A 83 -3.82 -0.47 -11.66
C LYS A 83 -5.16 -1.17 -11.79
N PHE A 84 -6.09 -0.59 -12.56
CA PHE A 84 -7.39 -1.16 -12.86
C PHE A 84 -7.23 -2.49 -13.60
N THR A 85 -6.41 -2.53 -14.65
CA THR A 85 -6.07 -3.78 -15.36
C THR A 85 -5.46 -4.81 -14.42
N PHE A 86 -4.58 -4.38 -13.50
CA PHE A 86 -4.04 -5.27 -12.47
C PHE A 86 -5.10 -5.77 -11.49
N TRP A 87 -6.09 -4.98 -11.11
CA TRP A 87 -7.22 -5.49 -10.33
C TRP A 87 -7.98 -6.58 -11.08
N THR A 88 -8.25 -6.39 -12.37
CA THR A 88 -9.02 -7.33 -13.19
C THR A 88 -8.37 -8.72 -13.23
N ILE A 89 -7.04 -8.79 -13.26
CA ILE A 89 -6.32 -10.08 -13.27
C ILE A 89 -6.03 -10.63 -11.88
N ALA A 90 -5.95 -9.77 -10.87
CA ALA A 90 -5.62 -10.18 -9.50
C ALA A 90 -6.83 -10.76 -8.77
N LEU A 91 -8.04 -10.33 -9.10
CA LEU A 91 -9.26 -10.80 -8.45
C LEU A 91 -9.49 -12.31 -8.65
N PRO A 92 -9.42 -12.87 -9.88
CA PRO A 92 -9.54 -14.31 -10.07
C PRO A 92 -8.50 -15.13 -9.28
N LYS A 93 -7.28 -14.60 -9.08
CA LYS A 93 -6.21 -15.29 -8.31
C LYS A 93 -6.54 -15.47 -6.83
N ILE A 94 -7.50 -14.70 -6.30
CA ILE A 94 -7.91 -14.78 -4.89
C ILE A 94 -9.27 -15.47 -4.72
N ASN A 95 -9.68 -16.27 -5.71
CA ASN A 95 -10.94 -17.02 -5.72
C ASN A 95 -12.18 -16.13 -5.50
N THR A 96 -12.17 -14.89 -6.00
CA THR A 96 -13.39 -14.06 -5.98
C THR A 96 -14.43 -14.62 -6.93
N LEU A 97 -15.71 -14.52 -6.55
CA LEU A 97 -16.82 -14.86 -7.44
C LEU A 97 -16.86 -13.93 -8.66
N ASP A 98 -17.25 -14.45 -9.83
CA ASP A 98 -17.39 -13.69 -11.08
C ASP A 98 -18.38 -12.51 -10.99
N THR A 99 -19.25 -12.51 -9.97
CA THR A 99 -20.24 -11.47 -9.73
C THR A 99 -19.71 -10.24 -9.00
N ILE A 100 -18.47 -10.28 -8.50
CA ILE A 100 -17.88 -9.19 -7.71
C ILE A 100 -17.36 -8.09 -8.63
N THR A 101 -17.88 -6.88 -8.45
CA THR A 101 -17.43 -5.72 -9.23
C THR A 101 -16.21 -5.04 -8.59
N HIS A 102 -15.48 -4.26 -9.39
CA HIS A 102 -14.42 -3.37 -8.89
C HIS A 102 -14.92 -2.30 -7.90
N ASP A 103 -16.22 -2.03 -7.86
CA ASP A 103 -16.81 -1.13 -6.86
C ASP A 103 -17.08 -1.84 -5.53
N ASP A 104 -17.44 -3.12 -5.57
CA ASP A 104 -17.62 -3.95 -4.39
C ASP A 104 -16.28 -4.18 -3.68
N THR A 105 -15.20 -4.40 -4.43
CA THR A 105 -13.85 -4.52 -3.86
C THR A 105 -13.39 -3.21 -3.21
N TRP A 106 -13.72 -2.07 -3.80
CA TRP A 106 -13.44 -0.74 -3.24
C TRP A 106 -14.22 -0.49 -1.94
N LYS A 107 -15.50 -0.87 -1.89
CA LYS A 107 -16.32 -0.79 -0.67
C LYS A 107 -15.79 -1.73 0.42
N ALA A 108 -15.42 -2.95 0.05
CA ALA A 108 -14.85 -3.94 0.96
C ALA A 108 -13.52 -3.47 1.56
N LEU A 109 -12.63 -2.88 0.76
CA LEU A 109 -11.38 -2.29 1.25
C LEU A 109 -11.61 -1.18 2.28
N GLN A 110 -12.72 -0.43 2.18
CA GLN A 110 -13.10 0.64 3.11
C GLN A 110 -13.88 0.13 4.33
N LEU A 111 -14.14 -1.18 4.45
CA LEU A 111 -15.04 -1.75 5.45
C LEU A 111 -16.45 -1.12 5.42
N LYS A 112 -16.88 -0.61 4.25
CA LYS A 112 -18.22 -0.06 4.05
C LYS A 112 -19.12 -1.17 3.52
N THR A 113 -19.84 -1.86 4.41
CA THR A 113 -20.73 -2.97 4.03
C THR A 113 -22.20 -2.68 4.30
N THR A 114 -23.06 -3.05 3.36
CA THR A 114 -24.47 -3.39 3.61
C THR A 114 -24.58 -4.86 4.05
N THR A 115 -25.68 -5.24 4.70
CA THR A 115 -25.93 -6.58 5.27
C THR A 115 -25.71 -7.75 4.31
N LEU A 116 -25.87 -7.55 3.00
CA LEU A 116 -25.64 -8.58 1.96
C LEU A 116 -24.16 -8.89 1.68
N TYR A 117 -23.22 -8.02 2.09
CA TYR A 117 -21.79 -8.12 1.71
C TYR A 117 -20.89 -8.62 2.84
N HIS A 118 -21.47 -9.02 3.98
CA HIS A 118 -20.69 -9.43 5.14
C HIS A 118 -19.90 -10.72 4.90
N SER A 119 -20.47 -11.70 4.18
CA SER A 119 -19.79 -12.95 3.84
C SER A 119 -18.61 -12.71 2.89
N PHE A 120 -18.81 -11.94 1.83
CA PHE A 120 -17.73 -11.57 0.90
C PHE A 120 -16.57 -10.87 1.61
N LEU A 121 -16.89 -9.88 2.46
CA LEU A 121 -15.88 -9.20 3.25
C LEU A 121 -15.11 -10.19 4.14
N HIS A 122 -15.83 -11.06 4.85
CA HIS A 122 -15.22 -12.03 5.77
C HIS A 122 -14.26 -12.99 5.04
N HIS A 123 -14.60 -13.44 3.83
CA HIS A 123 -13.80 -14.41 3.10
C HIS A 123 -12.65 -13.81 2.29
N HIS A 124 -12.81 -12.59 1.76
CA HIS A 124 -11.85 -12.06 0.79
C HIS A 124 -11.09 -10.82 1.29
N LEU A 125 -11.41 -10.24 2.45
CA LEU A 125 -10.75 -9.02 2.91
C LEU A 125 -9.23 -9.19 3.02
N ASP A 126 -8.75 -10.28 3.58
CA ASP A 126 -7.31 -10.52 3.71
C ASP A 126 -6.63 -10.66 2.35
N ALA A 127 -7.28 -11.31 1.38
CA ALA A 127 -6.74 -11.44 0.03
C ALA A 127 -6.79 -10.11 -0.74
N LEU A 128 -7.85 -9.32 -0.58
CA LEU A 128 -7.94 -7.94 -1.11
C LEU A 128 -6.86 -7.05 -0.53
N ARG A 129 -6.47 -7.23 0.74
CA ARG A 129 -5.33 -6.53 1.35
C ARG A 129 -4.02 -6.89 0.67
N LEU A 130 -3.83 -8.11 0.17
CA LEU A 130 -2.62 -8.50 -0.58
C LEU A 130 -2.53 -7.80 -1.94
N ILE A 131 -3.66 -7.71 -2.66
CA ILE A 131 -3.73 -6.97 -3.94
C ILE A 131 -3.43 -5.50 -3.70
N PHE A 132 -4.08 -4.91 -2.68
CA PHE A 132 -3.83 -3.54 -2.28
C PHE A 132 -2.36 -3.31 -1.86
N GLN A 133 -1.77 -4.22 -1.09
CA GLN A 133 -0.37 -4.16 -0.69
C GLN A 133 0.56 -4.20 -1.91
N THR A 134 0.24 -5.03 -2.90
CA THR A 134 0.99 -5.07 -4.17
C THR A 134 0.96 -3.74 -4.90
N ILE A 135 -0.23 -3.14 -5.02
CA ILE A 135 -0.39 -1.82 -5.64
C ILE A 135 0.40 -0.76 -4.90
N TRP A 136 0.34 -0.77 -3.57
CA TRP A 136 1.11 0.12 -2.71
C TRP A 136 2.62 -0.02 -2.97
N ASP A 137 3.16 -1.24 -2.93
CA ASP A 137 4.58 -1.50 -3.11
C ASP A 137 5.05 -1.09 -4.51
N MET A 138 4.28 -1.45 -5.55
CA MET A 138 4.61 -1.11 -6.94
C MET A 138 4.49 0.39 -7.21
N HIS A 139 3.52 1.07 -6.61
CA HIS A 139 3.40 2.52 -6.69
C HIS A 139 4.64 3.20 -6.11
N TRP A 140 5.04 2.85 -4.88
CA TRP A 140 6.18 3.51 -4.25
C TRP A 140 7.51 3.11 -4.88
N ARG A 141 7.63 1.91 -5.44
CA ARG A 141 8.74 1.54 -6.32
C ARG A 141 8.82 2.44 -7.56
N THR A 142 7.68 2.85 -8.11
CA THR A 142 7.63 3.81 -9.22
C THR A 142 8.05 5.20 -8.77
N VAL A 143 7.53 5.68 -7.65
CA VAL A 143 7.77 7.05 -7.18
C VAL A 143 9.18 7.26 -6.61
N ILE A 144 9.65 6.32 -5.78
CA ILE A 144 10.90 6.45 -5.02
C ILE A 144 12.06 5.90 -5.84
N ASN A 145 11.94 4.66 -6.33
CA ASN A 145 13.01 3.98 -7.06
C ASN A 145 13.03 4.30 -8.55
N ARG A 146 12.05 5.07 -9.05
CA ARG A 146 11.93 5.46 -10.47
C ARG A 146 11.87 4.26 -11.42
N HIS A 147 11.29 3.15 -10.97
CA HIS A 147 11.10 1.98 -11.81
C HIS A 147 9.68 2.01 -12.40
N PRO A 148 9.51 1.89 -13.72
CA PRO A 148 8.18 1.97 -14.31
C PRO A 148 7.26 0.88 -13.79
N TRP A 149 5.95 1.13 -13.83
CA TRP A 149 4.95 0.11 -13.57
C TRP A 149 5.08 -1.01 -14.60
N LEU A 150 5.47 -2.20 -14.16
CA LEU A 150 5.59 -3.39 -14.98
C LEU A 150 4.65 -4.46 -14.44
N PHE A 151 3.68 -4.82 -15.26
CA PHE A 151 2.61 -5.74 -14.89
C PHE A 151 3.12 -7.09 -14.40
N LEU A 152 4.09 -7.70 -15.11
CA LEU A 152 4.69 -8.98 -14.74
C LEU A 152 5.36 -8.95 -13.35
N ILE A 153 5.91 -7.80 -12.96
CA ILE A 153 6.54 -7.67 -11.64
C ILE A 153 5.48 -7.51 -10.55
N ALA A 154 4.41 -6.77 -10.83
CA ALA A 154 3.27 -6.66 -9.91
C ALA A 154 2.63 -8.04 -9.68
N GLU A 155 2.43 -8.80 -10.75
CA GLU A 155 1.89 -10.16 -10.68
C GLU A 155 2.79 -11.10 -9.89
N SER A 156 4.09 -11.17 -10.21
CA SER A 156 5.06 -11.99 -9.48
C SER A 156 5.13 -11.62 -7.99
N HIS A 157 5.00 -10.33 -7.67
CA HIS A 157 4.96 -9.86 -6.28
C HIS A 157 3.69 -10.31 -5.55
N LEU A 158 2.53 -10.26 -6.23
CA LEU A 158 1.27 -10.78 -5.68
C LEU A 158 1.37 -12.28 -5.43
N ASP A 159 1.84 -13.07 -6.39
CA ASP A 159 2.01 -14.51 -6.25
C ASP A 159 2.96 -14.86 -5.08
N SER A 160 4.01 -14.05 -4.89
CA SER A 160 4.90 -14.16 -3.73
C SER A 160 4.20 -13.85 -2.40
N LEU A 161 3.30 -12.86 -2.35
CA LEU A 161 2.53 -12.55 -1.14
C LEU A 161 1.51 -13.64 -0.81
N ILE A 162 0.86 -14.19 -1.84
CA ILE A 162 -0.10 -15.28 -1.75
C ILE A 162 0.58 -16.55 -1.20
N SER A 163 1.70 -16.96 -1.80
CA SER A 163 2.44 -18.16 -1.36
C SER A 163 2.95 -18.08 0.08
N ARG A 164 3.22 -16.87 0.58
CA ARG A 164 3.59 -16.61 1.99
C ARG A 164 2.38 -16.60 2.94
N SER A 165 1.17 -16.65 2.39
CA SER A 165 -0.09 -16.50 3.11
C SER A 165 -1.09 -17.64 2.79
N PRO A 166 -0.71 -18.92 3.00
CA PRO A 166 -1.50 -20.07 2.53
C PRO A 166 -2.90 -20.18 3.14
N PHE A 167 -3.14 -19.53 4.29
CA PHE A 167 -4.45 -19.53 4.95
C PHE A 167 -5.40 -18.42 4.47
N ILE A 168 -4.92 -17.48 3.65
CA ILE A 168 -5.71 -16.32 3.18
C ILE A 168 -6.53 -16.66 1.94
N ILE A 169 -6.08 -17.61 1.12
CA ILE A 169 -6.81 -18.04 -0.07
C ILE A 169 -7.21 -19.50 0.16
N PRO A 170 -8.51 -19.78 0.36
CA PRO A 170 -8.97 -21.15 0.51
C PRO A 170 -8.70 -21.92 -0.80
N ASP A 171 -8.19 -23.14 -0.69
CA ASP A 171 -8.01 -24.05 -1.83
C ASP A 171 -9.32 -24.16 -2.62
N SER A 172 -9.24 -24.05 -3.95
CA SER A 172 -10.38 -24.15 -4.87
C SER A 172 -10.92 -25.58 -5.00
N THR A 173 -10.64 -26.46 -4.04
CA THR A 173 -11.09 -27.84 -3.99
C THR A 173 -12.17 -28.03 -2.92
N LEU A 174 -13.39 -27.54 -3.19
CA LEU A 174 -14.66 -28.07 -2.64
C LEU A 174 -15.79 -27.77 -3.62
#